data_AF-A0A1E4T2B7-F1
#
_entry.id   AF-A0A1E4T2B7-F1
#
_cell.length_a   1.000
_cell.length_b   1.000
_cell.length_c   1.000
_cell.angle_alpha   90.00
_cell.angle_beta   90.00
_cell.angle_gamma   90.00
#
_symmetry.space_group_name_H-M   'P 1'
#
loop_
_entity.id
_entity.type
_entity.pdbx_description
1 polymer ?
#
loop_
_entity_poly.entity_id
_entity_poly.type
_entity_poly.pdbx_seq_one_letter_code
_entity_poly.pdbx_strand_id
1 'polypeptide(L)'
;MTIFFVSLISRDNRPLYIQPFSPYEKQLDQTSSSSTTTNNNELTSDEISFVEERNVNELLKYNFLSHMSLDIFESPFTPTITTASTIPTSTNNNTATGTIVGLNSIHKIYNLLFVQDGIFIFGYETNTGLKIVVGASRKENELEMNNQDGLNRIFREIHKAYLSLICNPFKNIDSGNDEIVNSVFDKKIKKIVDTWNSSH
;
A
#
# COMPACT_ATOMS: atom_id res chain seq x y z
N MET A 1 -7.56 11.43 3.03
CA MET A 1 -6.14 11.03 2.89
C MET A 1 -6.11 10.14 1.68
N THR A 2 -5.29 10.43 0.68
CA THR A 2 -5.39 9.75 -0.62
C THR A 2 -4.24 8.77 -0.78
N ILE A 3 -4.55 7.50 -1.05
CA ILE A 3 -3.56 6.50 -1.42
C ILE A 3 -3.25 6.67 -2.92
N PHE A 4 -1.95 6.74 -3.23
CA PHE A 4 -1.42 6.91 -4.58
C PHE A 4 -0.95 5.59 -5.20
N PHE A 5 -0.42 4.67 -4.40
CA PHE A 5 -0.04 3.35 -4.90
C PHE A 5 0.03 2.32 -3.78
N VAL A 6 -0.09 1.06 -4.17
CA VAL A 6 0.16 -0.12 -3.33
C VAL A 6 1.20 -0.98 -4.04
N SER A 7 2.19 -1.47 -3.29
CA SER A 7 3.21 -2.40 -3.78
C SER A 7 3.37 -3.58 -2.83
N LEU A 8 3.54 -4.78 -3.40
CA LEU A 8 3.83 -6.01 -2.68
C LEU A 8 5.19 -6.53 -3.13
N ILE A 9 6.05 -6.83 -2.18
CA ILE A 9 7.40 -7.30 -2.42
C ILE A 9 7.59 -8.60 -1.65
N SER A 10 8.14 -9.61 -2.33
CA SER A 10 8.38 -10.92 -1.75
C SER A 10 9.41 -10.87 -0.63
N ARG A 11 9.52 -11.98 0.11
CA ARG A 11 10.59 -12.15 1.11
C ARG A 11 11.98 -11.99 0.47
N ASP A 12 12.15 -12.45 -0.76
CA ASP A 12 13.40 -12.42 -1.50
C ASP A 12 13.59 -11.09 -2.26
N ASN A 13 12.91 -10.02 -1.83
CA ASN A 13 12.99 -8.66 -2.35
C ASN A 13 12.61 -8.51 -3.83
N ARG A 14 11.78 -9.42 -4.34
CA ARG A 14 11.26 -9.35 -5.71
C ARG A 14 9.90 -8.64 -5.75
N PRO A 15 9.69 -7.69 -6.67
CA PRO A 15 8.38 -7.07 -6.82
C PRO A 15 7.37 -8.13 -7.25
N LEU A 16 6.32 -8.31 -6.47
CA LEU A 16 5.20 -9.22 -6.78
C LEU A 16 4.04 -8.48 -7.41
N TYR A 17 3.86 -7.21 -7.04
CA TYR A 17 2.71 -6.44 -7.46
C TYR A 17 2.95 -4.94 -7.28
N ILE A 18 2.50 -4.12 -8.22
CA ILE A 18 2.37 -2.69 -8.03
C ILE A 18 1.10 -2.19 -8.72
N GLN A 19 0.32 -1.38 -8.01
CA GLN A 19 -0.87 -0.74 -8.58
C GLN A 19 -0.83 0.76 -8.27
N PRO A 20 -0.71 1.62 -9.29
CA PRO A 20 -0.93 3.06 -9.14
C PRO A 20 -2.43 3.36 -9.01
N PHE A 21 -2.74 4.45 -8.31
CA PHE A 21 -4.07 5.03 -8.19
C PHE A 21 -3.97 6.52 -8.49
N SER A 22 -4.31 6.90 -9.72
CA SER A 22 -4.33 8.31 -10.08
C SER A 22 -5.61 8.94 -9.53
N PRO A 23 -5.53 10.01 -8.71
CA PRO A 23 -6.73 10.70 -8.24
C PRO A 23 -7.55 11.33 -9.37
N TYR A 24 -6.95 11.51 -10.56
CA TYR A 24 -7.57 12.15 -11.72
C TYR A 24 -8.27 11.18 -12.69
N GLU A 25 -8.12 9.86 -12.49
CA GLU A 25 -8.71 8.85 -13.38
C GLU A 25 -10.26 8.91 -13.39
N LYS A 26 -10.89 9.30 -12.27
CA LYS A 26 -12.35 9.39 -12.11
C LYS A 26 -13.02 10.43 -13.01
N GLN A 27 -12.27 11.38 -13.58
CA GLN A 27 -12.83 12.42 -14.47
C GLN A 27 -13.02 11.94 -15.93
N LEU A 28 -12.45 10.80 -16.33
CA LEU A 28 -12.49 10.31 -17.72
C LEU A 28 -13.61 9.29 -18.02
N ASP A 29 -14.13 8.60 -17.01
CA ASP A 29 -15.24 7.65 -17.20
C ASP A 29 -16.56 8.34 -17.62
N GLN A 30 -16.66 9.67 -17.43
CA GLN A 30 -17.81 10.46 -17.87
C GLN A 30 -17.64 11.11 -19.24
N THR A 31 -16.40 11.26 -19.75
CA THR A 31 -16.13 11.94 -21.04
C THR A 31 -15.91 10.97 -22.21
N SER A 32 -15.68 9.69 -21.93
CA SER A 32 -15.45 8.65 -22.95
C SER A 32 -16.71 8.12 -23.66
N SER A 33 -17.90 8.67 -23.37
CA SER A 33 -19.16 8.25 -24.02
C SER A 33 -19.61 9.14 -25.18
N SER A 34 -18.80 10.10 -25.61
CA SER A 34 -19.10 10.96 -26.76
C SER A 34 -17.90 11.17 -27.70
N SER A 35 -17.52 10.13 -28.45
CA SER A 35 -16.84 10.33 -29.74
C SER A 35 -17.06 9.13 -30.66
N THR A 36 -18.09 9.23 -31.50
CA THR A 36 -18.31 8.35 -32.65
C THR A 36 -17.58 8.93 -33.88
N THR A 37 -16.90 8.06 -34.64
CA THR A 37 -16.54 8.14 -36.08
C THR A 37 -15.31 8.96 -36.50
N THR A 38 -14.27 8.31 -37.05
CA THR A 38 -14.04 8.07 -38.50
C THR A 38 -12.55 7.81 -38.84
N ASN A 39 -12.27 6.62 -39.38
CA ASN A 39 -11.29 6.17 -40.39
C ASN A 39 -9.89 6.81 -40.57
N ASN A 40 -8.92 5.89 -40.63
CA ASN A 40 -7.70 5.83 -41.46
C ASN A 40 -6.66 6.97 -41.36
N ASN A 41 -5.49 6.66 -40.79
CA ASN A 41 -4.18 6.86 -41.42
C ASN A 41 -3.05 6.23 -40.58
N GLU A 42 -1.97 5.86 -41.26
CA GLU A 42 -0.75 5.19 -40.76
C GLU A 42 -0.22 5.75 -39.44
N LEU A 43 0.01 4.87 -38.45
CA LEU A 43 0.61 5.22 -37.17
C LEU A 43 2.10 5.55 -37.34
N THR A 44 2.43 6.84 -37.30
CA THR A 44 3.74 7.32 -36.87
C THR A 44 3.81 7.25 -35.33
N SER A 45 4.93 6.79 -34.81
CA SER A 45 5.20 6.39 -33.42
C SER A 45 5.15 7.48 -32.33
N ASP A 46 4.67 8.70 -32.62
CA ASP A 46 5.13 9.89 -31.89
C ASP A 46 4.05 10.73 -31.16
N GLU A 47 2.81 10.24 -31.02
CA GLU A 47 1.81 10.93 -30.18
C GLU A 47 1.27 10.02 -29.07
N ILE A 48 2.11 9.75 -28.06
CA ILE A 48 1.61 9.25 -26.78
C ILE A 48 0.74 10.34 -26.18
N SER A 49 -0.51 10.01 -25.83
CA SER A 49 -1.39 11.00 -25.21
C SER A 49 -0.76 11.53 -23.91
N PHE A 50 -0.85 12.83 -23.66
CA PHE A 50 -0.31 13.48 -22.45
C PHE A 50 -0.76 12.80 -21.14
N VAL A 51 -1.94 12.18 -21.15
CA VAL A 51 -2.49 11.41 -20.03
C VAL A 51 -1.73 10.10 -19.84
N GLU A 52 -1.44 9.40 -20.92
CA GLU A 52 -0.67 8.16 -20.88
C GLU A 52 0.78 8.40 -20.47
N GLU A 53 1.40 9.48 -20.96
CA GLU A 53 2.73 9.90 -20.52
C GLU A 53 2.76 10.13 -18.99
N ARG A 54 1.75 10.81 -18.43
CA ARG A 54 1.63 11.01 -16.98
C ARG A 54 1.47 9.69 -16.23
N ASN A 55 0.61 8.79 -16.70
CA ASN A 55 0.40 7.49 -16.05
C ASN A 55 1.69 6.66 -16.04
N VAL A 56 2.43 6.65 -17.15
CA VAL A 56 3.73 5.97 -17.26
C VAL A 56 4.75 6.59 -16.30
N ASN A 57 4.79 7.93 -16.22
CA ASN A 57 5.68 8.64 -15.30
C ASN A 57 5.34 8.37 -13.83
N GLU A 58 4.05 8.34 -13.46
CA GLU A 58 3.59 7.99 -12.12
C GLU A 58 3.96 6.54 -11.77
N LEU A 59 3.73 5.60 -12.68
CA LEU A 59 4.11 4.21 -12.50
C LEU A 59 5.63 4.06 -12.28
N LEU A 60 6.44 4.75 -13.08
CA LEU A 60 7.90 4.73 -12.92
C LEU A 60 8.32 5.31 -11.57
N LYS A 61 7.71 6.43 -11.16
CA LYS A 61 7.93 7.04 -9.85
C LYS A 61 7.61 6.06 -8.72
N TYR A 62 6.47 5.39 -8.76
CA TYR A 62 6.06 4.48 -7.68
C TYR A 62 6.89 3.19 -7.64
N ASN A 63 7.37 2.71 -8.79
CA ASN A 63 8.36 1.63 -8.84
C ASN A 63 9.65 2.03 -8.12
N PHE A 64 10.17 3.22 -8.41
CA PHE A 64 11.36 3.74 -7.73
C PHE A 64 11.16 3.87 -6.21
N LEU A 65 10.02 4.41 -5.76
CA LEU A 65 9.71 4.53 -4.34
C LEU A 65 9.57 3.17 -3.65
N SER A 66 9.00 2.17 -4.35
CA SER A 66 8.92 0.80 -3.84
C SER A 66 10.31 0.19 -3.65
N HIS A 67 11.22 0.38 -4.60
CA HIS A 67 12.60 -0.09 -4.46
C HIS A 67 13.37 0.61 -3.34
N MET A 68 13.25 1.94 -3.23
CA MET A 68 13.88 2.71 -2.14
C MET A 68 13.38 2.25 -0.76
N SER A 69 12.13 1.80 -0.66
CA SER A 69 11.59 1.27 0.60
C SER A 69 12.32 0.01 1.07
N LEU A 70 12.91 -0.78 0.18
CA LEU A 70 13.65 -1.99 0.52
C LEU A 70 14.93 -1.71 1.29
N ASP A 71 15.64 -0.64 0.93
CA ASP A 71 16.84 -0.21 1.66
C ASP A 71 16.51 0.03 3.15
N ILE A 72 15.29 0.53 3.42
CA ILE A 72 14.81 0.71 4.78
C ILE A 72 14.45 -0.64 5.39
N PHE A 73 13.68 -1.50 4.73
CA PHE A 73 13.36 -2.84 5.26
C PHE A 73 14.62 -3.69 5.58
N GLU A 74 15.69 -3.53 4.82
CA GLU A 74 16.97 -4.23 5.05
C GLU A 74 17.84 -3.58 6.13
N SER A 75 17.49 -2.36 6.56
CA SER A 75 18.26 -1.64 7.55
C SER A 75 18.13 -2.28 8.94
N PRO A 76 19.24 -2.50 9.67
CA PRO A 76 19.20 -3.06 11.02
C PRO A 76 18.54 -2.12 12.06
N PHE A 77 18.22 -0.89 11.65
CA PHE A 77 17.65 0.14 12.52
C PHE A 77 16.13 0.28 12.37
N THR A 78 15.47 -0.54 11.53
CA THR A 78 14.01 -0.48 11.47
C THR A 78 13.41 -0.91 12.78
N PRO A 79 12.50 -0.13 13.37
CA PRO A 79 11.77 -0.57 14.54
C PRO A 79 10.87 -1.73 14.12
N THR A 80 11.31 -2.97 14.39
CA THR A 80 10.45 -4.14 14.28
C THR A 80 9.26 -3.88 15.20
N ILE A 81 8.06 -3.78 14.62
CA ILE A 81 6.83 -3.71 15.40
C ILE A 81 6.66 -5.09 16.02
N THR A 82 7.29 -5.29 17.18
CA THR A 82 7.08 -6.48 17.98
C THR A 82 5.61 -6.45 18.39
N THR A 83 4.82 -7.34 17.81
CA THR A 83 3.51 -7.74 18.34
C THR A 83 3.75 -8.42 19.68
N ALA A 84 4.11 -7.63 20.68
CA ALA A 84 4.38 -8.07 22.03
C ALA A 84 3.05 -8.47 22.67
N SER A 85 2.64 -9.73 22.50
CA SER A 85 1.88 -10.42 23.54
C SER A 85 2.83 -10.69 24.71
N THR A 86 3.31 -9.63 25.36
CA THR A 86 4.05 -9.76 26.61
C THR A 86 3.01 -9.84 27.71
N ILE A 87 2.74 -11.05 28.19
CA ILE A 87 2.25 -11.25 29.55
C ILE A 87 3.26 -10.54 30.46
N PRO A 88 2.88 -9.50 31.21
CA PRO A 88 3.83 -8.84 32.11
C PRO A 88 4.05 -9.76 33.31
N THR A 89 5.16 -10.50 33.31
CA THR A 89 5.74 -10.98 34.57
C THR A 89 6.33 -9.76 35.29
N SER A 90 5.53 -9.15 36.15
CA SER A 90 6.00 -8.11 37.07
C SER A 90 6.80 -8.75 38.20
N THR A 91 8.12 -8.50 38.21
CA THR A 91 8.88 -8.39 39.45
C THR A 91 8.53 -7.04 40.08
N ASN A 92 7.71 -7.06 41.13
CA ASN A 92 7.37 -5.87 41.91
C ASN A 92 8.57 -5.42 42.74
N ASN A 93 9.04 -4.19 42.53
CA ASN A 93 9.63 -3.37 43.59
C ASN A 93 8.98 -1.97 43.53
N ASN A 94 8.46 -1.59 44.70
CA ASN A 94 7.63 -0.44 44.97
C ASN A 94 8.30 0.90 44.60
N THR A 95 7.61 1.75 43.84
CA THR A 95 7.55 3.20 44.10
C THR A 95 6.29 3.75 43.45
N ALA A 96 5.34 4.16 44.29
CA ALA A 96 4.11 4.83 43.90
C ALA A 96 4.42 6.27 43.45
N THR A 97 4.11 6.61 42.21
CA THR A 97 3.72 7.97 41.78
C THR A 97 2.97 7.83 40.47
N GLY A 98 1.75 8.37 40.46
CA GLY A 98 0.69 7.97 39.54
C GLY A 98 0.93 8.31 38.07
N THR A 99 0.42 7.43 37.21
CA THR A 99 -0.44 7.73 36.06
C THR A 99 -0.89 6.38 35.50
N ILE A 100 -2.08 5.94 35.91
CA ILE A 100 -2.76 4.76 35.38
C ILE A 100 -3.31 5.17 34.01
N VAL A 101 -2.54 4.97 32.95
CA VAL A 101 -3.04 5.08 31.57
C VAL A 101 -3.13 3.67 31.02
N GLY A 102 -4.24 3.00 31.38
CA GLY A 102 -4.80 1.91 30.59
C GLY A 102 -5.33 2.50 29.28
N LEU A 103 -4.43 2.88 28.38
CA LEU A 103 -4.80 3.24 27.02
C LEU A 103 -4.68 1.96 26.21
N ASN A 104 -5.80 1.51 25.66
CA ASN A 104 -5.82 0.54 24.57
C ASN A 104 -5.08 1.18 23.39
N SER A 105 -3.74 1.21 23.44
CA SER A 105 -2.91 1.74 22.39
C SER A 105 -3.16 0.86 21.19
N ILE A 106 -3.88 1.40 20.21
CA ILE A 106 -4.07 0.74 18.93
C ILE A 106 -2.68 0.41 18.42
N HIS A 107 -2.43 -0.89 18.32
CA HIS A 107 -1.17 -1.39 17.83
C HIS A 107 -1.13 -1.13 16.32
N LYS A 108 -0.44 -0.05 15.93
CA LYS A 108 -0.12 0.22 14.52
C LYS A 108 0.74 -0.93 14.02
N ILE A 109 0.31 -1.60 12.95
CA ILE A 109 1.07 -2.70 12.34
C ILE A 109 2.06 -2.21 11.29
N TYR A 110 1.99 -0.93 10.92
CA TYR A 110 2.80 -0.33 9.87
C TYR A 110 3.68 0.78 10.42
N ASN A 111 4.81 1.01 9.75
CA ASN A 111 5.74 2.09 10.02
C ASN A 111 5.69 3.12 8.90
N LEU A 112 5.91 4.39 9.22
CA LEU A 112 6.31 5.37 8.22
C LEU A 112 7.79 5.12 7.91
N LEU A 113 8.10 4.79 6.66
CA LEU A 113 9.47 4.49 6.22
C LEU A 113 10.20 5.80 5.90
N PHE A 114 9.62 6.60 5.00
CA PHE A 114 10.18 7.88 4.57
C PHE A 114 9.11 8.74 3.90
N VAL A 115 9.49 9.98 3.59
CA VAL A 115 8.66 10.94 2.85
C VAL A 115 9.48 11.44 1.67
N GLN A 116 8.94 11.33 0.46
CA GLN A 116 9.60 11.76 -0.77
C GLN A 116 8.60 12.42 -1.72
N ASP A 117 8.95 13.58 -2.27
CA ASP A 117 8.10 14.35 -3.20
C ASP A 117 6.65 14.58 -2.69
N GLY A 118 6.49 14.82 -1.38
CA GLY A 118 5.18 15.00 -0.75
C GLY A 118 4.36 13.71 -0.56
N ILE A 119 4.93 12.55 -0.88
CA ILE A 119 4.33 11.23 -0.69
C ILE A 119 4.89 10.59 0.57
N PHE A 120 4.00 10.11 1.43
CA PHE A 120 4.30 9.42 2.67
C PHE A 120 4.29 7.93 2.38
N ILE A 121 5.43 7.27 2.61
CA ILE A 121 5.61 5.85 2.32
C ILE A 121 5.49 5.05 3.60
N PHE A 122 4.41 4.30 3.70
CA PHE A 122 4.16 3.40 4.83
C PHE A 122 4.52 1.97 4.44
N GLY A 123 5.14 1.24 5.37
CA GLY A 123 5.59 -0.12 5.18
C GLY A 123 5.08 -1.05 6.28
N TYR A 124 4.76 -2.28 5.90
CA TYR A 124 4.45 -3.37 6.82
C TYR A 124 5.10 -4.66 6.31
N GLU A 125 5.93 -5.28 7.13
CA GLU A 125 6.48 -6.61 6.87
C GLU A 125 5.75 -7.66 7.71
N THR A 126 5.26 -8.70 7.05
CA THR A 126 4.60 -9.83 7.69
C THR A 126 5.62 -10.79 8.29
N ASN A 127 5.16 -11.68 9.16
CA ASN A 127 6.00 -12.76 9.71
C ASN A 127 6.54 -13.74 8.65
N THR A 128 5.93 -13.83 7.48
CA THR A 128 6.42 -14.65 6.35
C THR A 128 7.43 -13.91 5.48
N GLY A 129 7.72 -12.64 5.77
CA GLY A 129 8.65 -11.78 5.03
C GLY A 129 8.03 -11.10 3.80
N LEU A 130 6.72 -11.24 3.57
CA LEU A 130 6.02 -10.39 2.59
C LEU A 130 6.03 -8.94 3.08
N LYS A 131 6.50 -8.04 2.22
CA LYS A 131 6.55 -6.59 2.48
C LYS A 131 5.44 -5.91 1.70
N ILE A 132 4.64 -5.12 2.41
CA ILE A 132 3.54 -4.33 1.85
C ILE A 132 3.94 -2.86 1.98
N VAL A 133 3.85 -2.12 0.87
CA VAL A 133 4.20 -0.71 0.80
C VAL A 133 3.01 0.07 0.29
N VAL A 134 2.67 1.16 0.97
CA VAL A 134 1.55 2.03 0.60
C VAL A 134 2.04 3.47 0.58
N GLY A 135 1.96 4.10 -0.58
CA GLY A 135 2.23 5.53 -0.74
C GLY A 135 0.95 6.34 -0.64
N ALA A 136 0.92 7.36 0.21
CA ALA A 136 -0.27 8.19 0.42
C ALA A 136 0.07 9.66 0.68
N SER A 137 -0.93 10.54 0.55
CA SER A 137 -0.83 11.95 0.95
C SER A 137 -0.92 12.10 2.47
N ARG A 138 -0.23 13.09 3.05
CA ARG A 138 -0.42 13.44 4.46
C ARG A 138 -1.65 14.31 4.62
N LYS A 139 -2.50 13.96 5.58
CA LYS A 139 -3.37 14.93 6.26
C LYS A 139 -2.77 15.18 7.64
N GLU A 140 -2.22 16.37 7.87
CA GLU A 140 -1.52 16.72 9.12
C GLU A 140 -2.41 16.68 10.38
N ASN A 141 -3.74 16.69 10.24
CA ASN A 141 -4.65 16.98 11.36
C ASN A 141 -5.67 15.87 11.72
N GLU A 142 -5.69 14.70 11.06
CA GLU A 142 -6.79 13.72 11.25
C GLU A 142 -6.39 12.34 11.78
N LEU A 143 -5.10 12.00 11.82
CA LEU A 143 -4.64 10.65 12.19
C LEU A 143 -4.51 10.43 13.70
N GLU A 144 -4.59 11.49 14.51
CA GLU A 144 -4.27 11.43 15.95
C GLU A 144 -5.50 11.28 16.85
N MET A 145 -6.74 11.58 16.41
CA MET A 145 -7.88 11.67 17.35
C MET A 145 -9.15 10.86 17.02
N ASN A 146 -9.48 10.56 15.75
CA ASN A 146 -10.84 10.06 15.44
C ASN A 146 -10.94 8.70 14.73
N ASN A 147 -9.85 8.17 14.15
CA ASN A 147 -9.87 6.87 13.48
C ASN A 147 -8.98 5.88 14.19
N GLN A 148 -9.58 5.13 15.13
CA GLN A 148 -8.88 4.13 15.93
C GLN A 148 -8.18 3.03 15.11
N ASP A 149 -8.45 2.88 13.81
CA ASP A 149 -7.85 1.80 13.01
C ASP A 149 -6.81 2.28 11.97
N GLY A 150 -6.65 3.60 11.77
CA GLY A 150 -5.65 4.19 10.85
C GLY A 150 -5.51 3.45 9.51
N LEU A 151 -4.27 3.27 9.03
CA LEU A 151 -4.00 2.42 7.86
C LEU A 151 -3.99 0.92 8.17
N ASN A 152 -4.15 0.50 9.43
CA ASN A 152 -4.10 -0.93 9.80
C ASN A 152 -5.12 -1.73 9.01
N ARG A 153 -6.34 -1.20 8.87
CA ARG A 153 -7.40 -1.83 8.09
C ARG A 153 -6.98 -2.07 6.63
N ILE A 154 -6.32 -1.11 6.01
CA ILE A 154 -5.86 -1.21 4.62
C ILE A 154 -4.78 -2.29 4.48
N PHE A 155 -3.76 -2.25 5.33
CA PHE A 155 -2.71 -3.27 5.34
C PHE A 155 -3.28 -4.69 5.57
N ARG A 156 -4.26 -4.84 6.49
CA ARG A 156 -4.93 -6.13 6.76
C ARG A 156 -5.76 -6.61 5.57
N GLU A 157 -6.53 -5.73 4.94
CA GLU A 157 -7.37 -6.09 3.78
C GLU A 157 -6.51 -6.45 2.56
N ILE A 158 -5.43 -5.71 2.30
CA ILE A 158 -4.46 -6.03 1.24
C ILE A 158 -3.81 -7.40 1.52
N HIS A 159 -3.33 -7.61 2.76
CA HIS A 159 -2.73 -8.90 3.13
C HIS A 159 -3.73 -10.05 2.99
N LYS A 160 -4.98 -9.87 3.43
CA LYS A 160 -6.05 -10.87 3.26
C LYS A 160 -6.36 -11.16 1.79
N ALA A 161 -6.38 -10.14 0.94
CA ALA A 161 -6.55 -10.31 -0.51
C ALA A 161 -5.40 -11.13 -1.11
N TYR A 162 -4.15 -10.85 -0.69
CA TYR A 162 -2.98 -11.60 -1.11
C TYR A 162 -3.05 -13.06 -0.66
N LEU A 163 -3.36 -13.32 0.62
CA LEU A 163 -3.52 -14.68 1.15
C LEU A 163 -4.61 -15.45 0.40
N SER A 164 -5.74 -14.81 0.11
CA SER A 164 -6.83 -15.44 -0.65
C SER A 164 -6.41 -15.82 -2.07
N LEU A 165 -5.43 -15.13 -2.64
CA LEU A 165 -4.91 -15.40 -3.97
C LEU A 165 -3.88 -16.53 -3.95
N ILE A 166 -2.94 -16.51 -2.99
CA ILE A 166 -1.86 -17.50 -2.91
C ILE A 166 -2.30 -18.83 -2.31
N CYS A 167 -3.30 -18.83 -1.42
CA CYS A 167 -3.89 -20.03 -0.85
C CYS A 167 -4.96 -20.65 -1.77
N ASN A 168 -5.08 -20.21 -3.02
CA ASN A 168 -5.96 -20.84 -3.99
C ASN A 168 -5.34 -22.16 -4.49
N PRO A 169 -5.90 -23.33 -4.15
CA PRO A 169 -5.31 -24.62 -4.52
C PRO A 169 -5.31 -24.88 -6.03
N PHE A 170 -6.05 -24.09 -6.82
CA PHE A 170 -6.13 -24.21 -8.27
C PHE A 170 -5.24 -23.20 -9.02
N LYS A 171 -4.50 -22.35 -8.29
CA LYS A 171 -3.55 -21.43 -8.92
C LYS A 171 -2.18 -22.13 -8.96
N ASN A 172 -1.73 -22.50 -10.15
CA ASN A 172 -0.35 -22.91 -10.36
C ASN A 172 0.53 -21.68 -10.20
N ILE A 173 1.07 -21.52 -9.01
CA ILE A 173 2.15 -20.57 -8.73
C ILE A 173 3.42 -21.40 -8.96
N ASP A 174 3.82 -21.49 -10.24
CA ASP A 174 4.94 -22.34 -10.66
C ASP A 174 6.27 -21.88 -10.03
N SER A 175 6.31 -20.67 -9.48
CA SER A 175 7.27 -20.22 -8.47
C SER A 175 6.62 -19.16 -7.60
N GLY A 176 6.73 -19.24 -6.26
CA GLY A 176 6.20 -18.26 -5.30
C GLY A 176 6.73 -16.82 -5.43
N ASN A 177 7.43 -16.54 -6.52
CA ASN A 177 8.19 -15.34 -6.84
C ASN A 177 7.75 -14.70 -8.17
N ASP A 178 6.71 -15.22 -8.81
CA ASP A 178 6.19 -14.67 -10.06
C ASP A 178 5.31 -13.44 -9.80
N GLU A 179 5.33 -12.51 -10.75
CA GLU A 179 4.48 -11.32 -10.71
C GLU A 179 3.00 -11.72 -10.69
N ILE A 180 2.22 -11.05 -9.84
CA ILE A 180 0.80 -11.29 -9.68
C ILE A 180 0.05 -10.69 -10.87
N VAL A 181 -0.16 -11.49 -11.91
CA VAL A 181 -1.05 -11.14 -13.02
C VAL A 181 -2.44 -11.71 -12.73
N ASN A 182 -3.31 -10.94 -12.08
CA ASN A 182 -4.68 -11.37 -11.79
C ASN A 182 -5.67 -10.19 -11.74
N SER A 183 -6.51 -10.08 -12.77
CA SER A 183 -7.51 -8.99 -12.86
C SER A 183 -8.56 -8.98 -11.75
N VAL A 184 -8.85 -10.12 -11.12
CA VAL A 184 -9.76 -10.19 -9.95
C VAL A 184 -9.07 -9.61 -8.73
N PHE A 185 -7.78 -9.87 -8.57
CA PHE A 185 -6.96 -9.27 -7.52
C PHE A 185 -6.85 -7.75 -7.70
N ASP A 186 -6.59 -7.27 -8.92
CA ASP A 186 -6.52 -5.84 -9.25
C ASP A 186 -7.80 -5.09 -8.89
N LYS A 187 -8.95 -5.68 -9.24
CA LYS A 187 -10.26 -5.13 -8.89
C LYS A 187 -10.50 -5.11 -7.38
N LYS A 188 -10.00 -6.12 -6.65
CA LYS A 188 -10.11 -6.18 -5.18
C LYS A 188 -9.27 -5.08 -4.53
N ILE A 189 -8.01 -4.93 -4.91
CA ILE A 189 -7.13 -3.88 -4.37
C ILE A 189 -7.68 -2.50 -4.73
N LYS A 190 -8.09 -2.28 -5.98
CA LYS A 190 -8.76 -1.04 -6.39
C LYS A 190 -9.99 -0.74 -5.54
N LYS A 191 -10.86 -1.73 -5.29
CA LYS A 191 -12.04 -1.55 -4.42
C LYS A 191 -11.65 -1.18 -3.00
N ILE A 192 -10.63 -1.80 -2.43
CA ILE A 192 -10.14 -1.49 -1.07
C ILE A 192 -9.67 -0.03 -1.01
N VAL A 193 -8.87 0.40 -1.97
CA VAL A 193 -8.35 1.77 -2.05
C VAL A 193 -9.44 2.79 -2.35
N ASP A 194 -10.36 2.50 -3.27
CA ASP A 194 -11.50 3.37 -3.57
C ASP A 194 -12.41 3.55 -2.35
N THR A 195 -12.65 2.48 -1.58
CA THR A 195 -13.43 2.55 -0.33
C THR A 195 -12.75 3.45 0.70
N TRP A 196 -11.42 3.37 0.80
CA TRP A 196 -10.63 4.22 1.69
C TRP A 196 -10.62 5.68 1.25
N ASN A 197 -10.25 5.94 0.01
CA ASN A 197 -10.18 7.29 -0.57
C ASN A 197 -11.55 7.99 -0.59
N SER A 198 -12.66 7.24 -0.61
CA SER A 198 -14.01 7.82 -0.51
C SER A 198 -14.42 8.13 0.94
N SER A 199 -13.80 7.50 1.92
CA SER A 199 -14.09 7.71 3.34
C SER A 199 -13.29 8.86 3.97
N HIS A 200 -12.22 9.35 3.31
CA HIS A 200 -11.24 10.28 3.88
C HIS A 200 -10.68 11.29 2.88
#